data_AF-A0A914YVI3-F1
#
_entry.id   AF-A0A914YVI3-F1
#
_cell.length_a   1.000
_cell.length_b   1.000
_cell.length_c   1.000
_cell.angle_alpha   90.00
_cell.angle_beta   90.00
_cell.angle_gamma   90.00
#
_symmetry.space_group_name_H-M   'P 1'
#
loop_
_entity.id
_entity.type
_entity.pdbx_description
1 polymer ?
#
loop_
_entity_poly.entity_id
_entity_poly.type
_entity_poly.pdbx_seq_one_letter_code
_entity_poly.pdbx_strand_id
1 'polypeptide(L)'
;MALNRQKGNGNWHNFGKKANDVCKAVRMEDVFYEKLELKKDGGRQNNLEFLGQAMQDASNEFGETTPYGIALNKVAQTEFKIGGAEREFISNSANNTLLPIRRFLEGDMKTIQKERKILQGKRLDLDACKSRLKKAKTLETQAVAEADLRKEYKRHIIIN
;
A
#
# COMPACT_ATOMS: atom_id res chain seq x y z
N MET A 1 2.46 -39.53 4.02
CA MET A 1 3.16 -38.24 3.82
C MET A 1 2.22 -37.10 4.21
N ALA A 2 2.42 -36.53 5.40
CA ALA A 2 1.63 -35.40 5.90
C ALA A 2 2.25 -34.09 5.40
N LEU A 3 1.57 -33.39 4.49
CA LEU A 3 1.98 -32.05 4.04
C LEU A 3 1.61 -31.02 5.11
N ASN A 4 2.59 -30.68 5.95
CA ASN A 4 2.58 -29.53 6.85
C ASN A 4 2.45 -28.24 6.05
N ARG A 5 1.23 -27.69 5.97
CA ARG A 5 0.99 -26.36 5.42
C ARG A 5 1.33 -25.32 6.49
N GLN A 6 2.53 -24.77 6.40
CA GLN A 6 2.97 -23.67 7.26
C GLN A 6 1.96 -22.52 7.25
N LYS A 7 1.47 -22.15 8.44
CA LYS A 7 0.70 -20.93 8.64
C LYS A 7 1.65 -19.74 8.52
N GLY A 8 1.78 -19.19 7.32
CA GLY A 8 2.38 -17.88 7.09
C GLY A 8 1.51 -16.80 7.74
N ASN A 9 1.76 -16.54 9.03
CA ASN A 9 1.15 -15.45 9.79
C ASN A 9 1.82 -14.13 9.35
N GLY A 10 1.60 -13.74 8.10
CA GLY A 10 2.00 -12.44 7.59
C GLY A 10 1.22 -11.37 8.35
N ASN A 11 1.90 -10.56 9.13
CA ASN A 11 1.31 -9.45 9.86
C ASN A 11 0.95 -8.31 8.88
N TRP A 12 -0.15 -8.49 8.14
CA TRP A 12 -0.67 -7.52 7.16
C TRP A 12 -1.15 -6.22 7.80
N HIS A 13 -1.40 -6.22 9.11
CA HIS A 13 -1.70 -5.02 9.89
C HIS A 13 -0.54 -4.00 9.87
N ASN A 14 0.70 -4.48 9.74
CA ASN A 14 1.88 -3.62 9.64
C ASN A 14 2.16 -3.14 8.21
N PHE A 15 1.54 -3.72 7.17
CA PHE A 15 1.75 -3.28 5.79
C PHE A 15 1.09 -1.92 5.55
N GLY A 16 -0.13 -1.73 6.07
CA GLY A 16 -0.83 -0.44 6.00
C GLY A 16 -0.13 0.68 6.79
N LYS A 17 0.46 0.36 7.95
CA LYS A 17 1.27 1.33 8.71
C LYS A 17 2.60 1.65 8.01
N LYS A 18 3.33 0.64 7.53
CA LYS A 18 4.59 0.84 6.77
C LYS A 18 4.38 1.60 5.46
N ALA A 19 3.29 1.38 4.73
CA ALA A 19 3.00 2.12 3.51
C ALA A 19 2.79 3.63 3.77
N ASN A 20 2.15 3.99 4.89
CA ASN A 20 1.99 5.38 5.29
C ASN A 20 3.32 6.06 5.68
N ASP A 21 4.29 5.29 6.20
CA ASP A 21 5.61 5.83 6.52
C ASP A 21 6.52 5.96 5.29
N VAL A 22 6.33 5.14 4.24
CA VAL A 22 7.06 5.26 2.96
C VAL A 22 6.70 6.56 2.23
N CYS A 23 5.45 7.04 2.35
CA CYS A 23 5.04 8.34 1.79
C CYS A 23 5.46 9.56 2.64
N LYS A 24 6.03 9.38 3.84
CA LYS A 24 6.58 10.48 4.68
C LYS A 24 7.97 10.96 4.25
N ALA A 25 8.49 10.50 3.11
CA ALA A 25 9.59 11.18 2.44
C ALA A 25 9.13 12.45 1.69
N VAL A 26 7.86 12.83 1.80
CA VAL A 26 7.34 14.15 1.38
C VAL A 26 7.57 15.15 2.52
N ARG A 27 8.10 16.34 2.19
CA ARG A 27 8.29 17.41 3.16
C ARG A 27 6.94 17.77 3.76
N MET A 28 6.90 17.86 5.09
CA MET A 28 5.68 18.10 5.87
C MET A 28 4.91 19.34 5.37
N GLU A 29 5.63 20.35 4.85
CA GLU A 29 5.08 21.54 4.19
C GLU A 29 4.17 21.22 2.99
N ASP A 30 4.54 20.28 2.12
CA ASP A 30 3.79 19.96 0.90
C ASP A 30 2.47 19.25 1.25
N VAL A 31 2.49 18.43 2.31
CA VAL A 31 1.28 17.81 2.87
C VAL A 31 0.33 18.86 3.46
N PHE A 32 0.88 19.95 3.99
CA PHE A 32 0.10 21.06 4.54
C PHE A 32 -0.54 21.92 3.44
N TYR A 33 0.22 22.27 2.39
CA TYR A 33 -0.33 23.05 1.26
C TYR A 33 -1.41 22.27 0.50
N GLU A 34 -1.24 20.97 0.32
CA GLU A 34 -2.25 20.12 -0.34
C GLU A 34 -3.54 20.01 0.49
N LYS A 35 -3.46 19.96 1.82
CA LYS A 35 -4.64 19.90 2.70
C LYS A 35 -5.38 21.24 2.83
N LEU A 36 -4.71 22.35 2.57
CA LEU A 36 -5.26 23.69 2.69
C LEU A 36 -5.76 24.25 1.35
N GLU A 37 -5.65 23.49 0.24
CA GLU A 37 -5.92 23.95 -1.14
C GLU A 37 -5.16 25.23 -1.55
N LEU A 38 -4.14 25.62 -0.78
CA LEU A 38 -3.29 26.74 -1.12
C LEU A 38 -2.36 26.29 -2.23
N LYS A 39 -2.63 26.74 -3.46
CA LYS A 39 -1.61 26.72 -4.51
C LYS A 39 -0.40 27.48 -3.98
N LYS A 40 0.76 26.83 -4.03
CA LYS A 40 2.03 27.52 -3.85
C LYS A 40 2.24 28.43 -5.05
N ASP A 41 1.66 29.62 -4.99
CA ASP A 41 1.88 30.67 -5.97
C ASP A 41 3.31 31.19 -5.80
N GLY A 42 4.15 30.84 -6.78
CA GLY A 42 5.59 31.08 -6.75
C GLY A 42 6.36 29.77 -6.72
N GLY A 43 6.65 29.24 -7.92
CA GLY A 43 7.51 28.08 -8.10
C GLY A 43 8.79 28.30 -7.28
N ARG A 44 9.04 27.41 -6.32
CA ARG A 44 10.27 27.45 -5.53
C ARG A 44 11.43 27.35 -6.51
N GLN A 45 12.23 28.41 -6.62
CA GLN A 45 13.44 28.37 -7.41
C GLN A 45 14.31 27.23 -6.91
N ASN A 46 14.77 26.43 -7.84
CA ASN A 46 15.63 25.31 -7.54
C ASN A 46 17.04 25.83 -7.25
N ASN A 47 17.84 25.09 -6.46
CA ASN A 47 19.21 25.46 -6.15
C ASN A 47 20.04 25.69 -7.43
N LEU A 48 19.75 24.90 -8.47
CA LEU A 48 20.37 25.01 -9.80
C LEU A 48 20.01 26.32 -10.53
N GLU A 49 18.79 26.82 -10.36
CA GLU A 49 18.40 28.11 -10.95
C GLU A 49 19.03 29.28 -10.21
N PHE A 50 19.18 29.17 -8.89
CA PHE A 50 19.93 30.13 -8.10
C PHE A 50 21.39 30.18 -8.54
N LEU A 51 22.01 29.01 -8.75
CA LEU A 51 23.37 28.91 -9.26
C LEU A 51 23.48 29.47 -10.69
N GLY A 52 22.54 29.13 -11.58
CA GLY A 52 22.49 29.65 -12.94
C GLY A 52 22.38 31.18 -12.97
N GLN A 53 21.55 31.77 -12.10
CA GLN A 53 21.44 33.23 -11.99
C GLN A 53 22.74 33.87 -11.50
N ALA A 54 23.35 33.33 -10.44
CA ALA A 54 24.62 33.84 -9.94
C ALA A 54 25.75 33.76 -10.98
N MET A 55 25.78 32.69 -11.77
CA MET A 55 26.75 32.52 -12.87
C MET A 55 26.48 33.46 -14.04
N GLN A 56 25.21 33.74 -14.34
CA GLN A 56 24.82 34.72 -15.36
C GLN A 56 25.25 36.13 -14.96
N ASP A 57 25.00 36.51 -13.71
CA ASP A 57 25.35 37.82 -13.17
C ASP A 57 26.88 38.00 -13.15
N ALA A 58 27.62 36.97 -12.70
CA ALA A 58 29.08 36.95 -12.76
C ALA A 58 29.60 37.05 -14.22
N SER A 59 28.98 36.32 -15.16
CA SER A 59 29.34 36.41 -16.59
C SER A 59 29.21 37.83 -17.13
N ASN A 60 28.17 38.55 -16.72
CA ASN A 60 27.93 39.92 -17.17
C ASN A 60 28.96 40.88 -16.58
N GLU A 61 29.40 40.65 -15.34
CA GLU A 61 30.45 41.44 -14.68
C GLU A 61 31.85 41.22 -15.31
N PHE A 62 32.18 39.98 -15.71
CA PHE A 62 33.44 39.68 -16.41
C PHE A 62 33.47 40.19 -17.85
N GLY A 63 32.32 40.45 -18.46
CA GLY A 63 32.19 40.96 -19.83
C GLY A 63 32.14 39.86 -20.89
N GLU A 64 31.21 40.00 -21.84
CA GLU A 64 30.84 39.02 -22.87
C GLU A 64 31.95 38.71 -23.89
N THR A 65 33.01 39.51 -23.92
CA THR A 65 34.15 39.34 -24.83
C THR A 65 35.28 38.52 -24.23
N THR A 66 35.24 38.29 -22.91
CA THR A 66 36.27 37.50 -22.23
C THR A 66 35.98 36.00 -22.41
N PRO A 67 37.01 35.16 -22.60
CA PRO A 67 36.83 33.71 -22.71
C PRO A 67 36.19 33.11 -21.45
N TYR A 68 36.41 33.73 -20.28
CA TYR A 68 35.81 33.29 -19.01
C TYR A 68 34.33 33.67 -18.91
N GLY A 69 33.93 34.89 -19.30
CA GLY A 69 32.52 35.29 -19.38
C GLY A 69 31.72 34.42 -20.34
N ILE A 70 32.27 34.14 -21.54
CA ILE A 70 31.61 33.25 -22.51
C ILE A 70 31.41 31.83 -21.94
N ALA A 71 32.39 31.30 -21.20
CA ALA A 71 32.27 30.00 -20.55
C ALA A 71 31.20 30.02 -19.45
N LEU A 72 31.21 31.03 -18.57
CA LEU A 72 30.24 31.18 -17.50
C LEU A 72 28.80 31.31 -18.03
N ASN A 73 28.58 32.07 -19.10
CA ASN A 73 27.27 32.18 -19.75
C ASN A 73 26.75 30.81 -20.23
N LYS A 74 27.61 29.99 -20.84
CA LYS A 74 27.24 28.63 -21.27
C LYS A 74 26.90 27.72 -20.09
N VAL A 75 27.65 27.81 -19.00
CA VAL A 75 27.37 27.05 -17.78
C VAL A 75 26.05 27.50 -17.17
N ALA A 76 25.80 28.80 -17.04
CA ALA A 76 24.53 29.36 -16.55
C ALA A 76 23.32 28.85 -17.34
N GLN A 77 23.38 28.88 -18.67
CA GLN A 77 22.32 28.34 -19.53
C GLN A 77 22.09 26.83 -19.33
N THR A 78 23.16 26.08 -19.04
CA THR A 78 23.06 24.65 -18.78
C THR A 78 22.41 24.40 -17.42
N GLU A 79 22.81 25.15 -16.38
CA GLU A 79 22.22 25.08 -15.05
C GLU A 79 20.72 25.41 -15.06
N PHE A 80 20.28 26.43 -15.82
CA PHE A 80 18.86 26.72 -15.99
C PHE A 80 18.09 25.56 -16.65
N LYS A 81 18.68 24.90 -17.65
CA LYS A 81 18.05 23.73 -18.29
C LYS A 81 17.93 22.55 -17.33
N ILE A 82 18.96 22.29 -16.52
CA ILE A 82 18.92 21.22 -15.51
C ILE A 82 17.89 21.57 -14.44
N GLY A 83 17.85 22.82 -13.97
CA GLY A 83 16.85 23.30 -13.02
C GLY A 83 15.41 23.13 -13.52
N GLY A 84 15.17 23.41 -14.81
CA GLY A 84 13.89 23.17 -15.48
C GLY A 84 13.53 21.68 -15.56
N ALA A 85 14.46 20.85 -16.00
CA ALA A 85 14.28 19.39 -16.06
C ALA A 85 14.01 18.77 -14.68
N GLU A 86 14.64 19.27 -13.63
CA GLU A 86 14.38 18.81 -12.26
C GLU A 86 12.96 19.17 -11.80
N ARG A 87 12.47 20.38 -12.08
CA ARG A 87 11.08 20.75 -11.77
C ARG A 87 10.09 19.84 -12.49
N GLU A 88 10.34 19.56 -13.76
CA GLU A 88 9.50 18.66 -14.54
C GLU A 88 9.55 17.24 -13.99
N PHE A 89 10.74 16.73 -13.64
CA PHE A 89 10.92 15.41 -13.05
C PHE A 89 10.16 15.26 -11.71
N ILE A 90 10.26 16.26 -10.82
CA ILE A 90 9.55 16.27 -9.54
C ILE A 90 8.04 16.27 -9.78
N SER A 91 7.54 17.15 -10.66
CA SER A 91 6.12 17.25 -11.01
C SER A 91 5.59 15.94 -11.60
N ASN A 92 6.29 15.36 -12.57
CA ASN A 92 5.91 14.10 -13.21
C ASN A 92 5.93 12.94 -12.23
N SER A 93 6.95 12.86 -11.36
CA SER A 93 7.02 11.81 -10.33
C SER A 93 5.87 11.92 -9.33
N ALA A 94 5.52 13.14 -8.91
CA ALA A 94 4.40 13.39 -8.02
C ALA A 94 3.06 12.97 -8.64
N ASN A 95 2.80 13.40 -9.89
CA ASN A 95 1.51 13.20 -10.54
C ASN A 95 1.32 11.78 -11.11
N ASN A 96 2.36 11.21 -11.74
CA ASN A 96 2.22 9.95 -12.46
C ASN A 96 2.52 8.72 -11.62
N THR A 97 3.28 8.88 -10.53
CA THR A 97 3.68 7.75 -9.68
C THR A 97 3.08 7.86 -8.28
N LEU A 98 3.31 8.96 -7.58
CA LEU A 98 2.94 9.08 -6.17
C LEU A 98 1.43 9.26 -5.97
N LEU A 99 0.77 10.08 -6.79
CA LEU A 99 -0.67 10.34 -6.66
C LEU A 99 -1.53 9.08 -6.87
N PRO A 100 -1.33 8.26 -7.92
CA PRO A 100 -2.09 7.01 -8.09
C PRO A 100 -1.90 6.03 -6.92
N ILE A 101 -0.67 5.90 -6.41
CA ILE A 101 -0.37 5.05 -5.25
C ILE A 101 -1.12 5.54 -4.02
N ARG A 102 -1.13 6.86 -3.77
CA ARG A 102 -1.87 7.44 -2.65
C ARG A 102 -3.38 7.18 -2.77
N ARG A 103 -3.96 7.36 -3.97
CA ARG A 103 -5.38 7.09 -4.21
C ARG A 103 -5.73 5.62 -3.97
N PHE A 104 -4.88 4.70 -4.42
CA PHE A 104 -5.04 3.27 -4.17
C PHE A 104 -4.97 2.91 -2.67
N LEU A 105 -4.02 3.50 -1.93
CA LEU A 105 -3.88 3.26 -0.49
C LEU A 105 -5.05 3.84 0.33
N GLU A 106 -5.54 5.03 -0.04
CA GLU A 106 -6.61 5.71 0.67
C GLU A 106 -8.00 5.14 0.36
N GLY A 107 -8.20 4.57 -0.83
CA GLY A 107 -9.44 3.95 -1.29
C GLY A 107 -9.41 2.42 -1.23
N ASP A 108 -8.91 1.81 -2.31
CA ASP A 108 -9.04 0.37 -2.57
C ASP A 108 -8.40 -0.50 -1.50
N MET A 109 -7.21 -0.14 -1.01
CA MET A 109 -6.51 -0.92 0.01
C MET A 109 -7.31 -1.02 1.31
N LYS A 110 -8.05 0.04 1.69
CA LYS A 110 -8.92 -0.01 2.88
C LYS A 110 -10.08 -0.97 2.68
N THR A 111 -10.67 -1.00 1.48
CA THR A 111 -11.74 -1.93 1.12
C THR A 111 -11.23 -3.36 1.13
N ILE A 112 -10.07 -3.63 0.51
CA ILE A 112 -9.42 -4.95 0.50
C ILE A 112 -9.18 -5.45 1.92
N GLN A 113 -8.71 -4.58 2.83
CA GLN A 113 -8.50 -4.96 4.23
C GLN A 113 -9.80 -5.29 4.97
N LYS A 114 -10.89 -4.54 4.71
CA LYS A 114 -12.22 -4.83 5.28
C LYS A 114 -12.75 -6.17 4.79
N GLU A 115 -12.73 -6.40 3.49
CA GLU A 115 -13.20 -7.65 2.88
C GLU A 115 -12.40 -8.85 3.40
N ARG A 116 -11.08 -8.71 3.53
CA ARG A 116 -10.24 -9.74 4.13
C ARG A 116 -10.64 -10.09 5.56
N LYS A 117 -10.98 -9.09 6.38
CA LYS A 117 -11.46 -9.30 7.76
C LYS A 117 -12.79 -10.03 7.78
N ILE A 118 -13.72 -9.64 6.91
CA ILE A 118 -15.04 -10.28 6.76
C ILE A 118 -14.85 -11.75 6.34
N LEU A 119 -14.03 -12.01 5.32
CA LEU A 119 -13.75 -13.36 4.83
C LEU A 119 -13.17 -14.25 5.93
N GLN A 120 -12.25 -13.73 6.74
CA GLN A 120 -11.68 -14.49 7.86
C GLN A 120 -12.74 -14.85 8.92
N GLY A 121 -13.68 -13.95 9.22
CA GLY A 121 -14.82 -14.24 10.08
C GLY A 121 -15.71 -15.34 9.51
N LYS A 122 -16.15 -15.19 8.25
CA LYS A 122 -16.98 -16.19 7.57
C LYS A 122 -16.32 -17.56 7.47
N ARG A 123 -14.99 -17.60 7.31
CA ARG A 123 -14.21 -18.85 7.35
C ARG A 123 -14.34 -19.57 8.70
N LEU A 124 -14.23 -18.83 9.81
CA LEU A 124 -14.34 -19.38 11.15
C LEU A 124 -15.77 -19.86 11.45
N ASP A 125 -16.79 -19.10 11.06
CA ASP A 125 -18.19 -19.50 11.19
C ASP A 125 -18.48 -20.79 10.41
N LEU A 126 -17.98 -20.89 9.18
CA LEU A 126 -18.12 -22.06 8.33
C LEU A 126 -17.41 -23.29 8.93
N ASP A 127 -16.20 -23.12 9.48
CA ASP A 127 -15.47 -24.18 10.19
C ASP A 127 -16.26 -24.68 11.43
N ALA A 128 -16.89 -23.77 12.17
CA ALA A 128 -17.72 -24.10 13.33
C ALA A 128 -19.00 -24.85 12.92
N CYS A 129 -19.73 -24.36 11.91
CA CYS A 129 -20.94 -25.00 11.39
C CYS A 129 -20.64 -26.40 10.82
N LYS A 130 -19.54 -26.57 10.07
CA LYS A 130 -19.10 -27.89 9.58
C LYS A 130 -18.81 -28.85 10.73
N SER A 131 -18.12 -28.38 11.78
CA SER A 131 -17.81 -29.18 12.95
C SER A 131 -19.07 -29.60 13.72
N ARG A 132 -20.05 -28.68 13.87
CA ARG A 132 -21.36 -28.97 14.47
C ARG A 132 -22.15 -30.00 13.66
N LEU A 133 -22.23 -29.82 12.33
CA LEU A 133 -22.92 -30.76 11.45
C LEU A 133 -22.31 -32.16 11.52
N LYS A 134 -20.97 -32.27 11.51
CA LYS A 134 -20.28 -33.55 11.64
C LYS A 134 -20.63 -34.24 12.95
N LYS A 135 -20.61 -33.53 14.08
CA LYS A 135 -20.98 -34.06 15.39
C LYS A 135 -22.45 -34.52 15.45
N ALA A 136 -23.37 -33.73 14.91
CA ALA A 136 -24.79 -34.07 14.90
C ALA A 136 -25.06 -35.36 14.10
N LYS A 137 -24.45 -35.51 12.91
CA LYS A 137 -24.53 -36.74 12.13
C LYS A 137 -24.00 -37.96 12.88
N THR A 138 -22.88 -37.82 13.59
CA THR A 138 -22.33 -38.93 14.39
C THR A 138 -23.28 -39.35 15.53
N LEU A 139 -23.89 -38.40 16.23
CA LEU A 139 -24.88 -38.68 17.28
C LEU A 139 -26.14 -39.34 16.71
N GLU A 140 -26.61 -38.90 15.54
CA GLU A 140 -27.76 -39.49 14.86
C GLU A 140 -27.47 -40.94 14.43
N THR A 141 -26.31 -41.19 13.81
CA THR A 141 -25.89 -42.56 13.47
C THR A 141 -25.77 -43.45 14.71
N GLN A 142 -25.26 -42.92 15.82
CA GLN A 142 -25.16 -43.65 17.08
C GLN A 142 -26.55 -43.99 17.66
N ALA A 143 -27.48 -43.03 17.66
CA ALA A 143 -28.85 -43.25 18.14
C ALA A 143 -29.60 -44.31 17.30
N VAL A 144 -29.40 -44.32 15.99
CA VAL A 144 -29.97 -45.35 15.09
C VAL A 144 -29.39 -46.73 15.41
N ALA A 145 -28.07 -46.84 15.56
CA ALA A 145 -27.42 -48.11 15.92
C ALA A 145 -27.89 -48.65 17.28
N GLU A 146 -28.06 -47.78 18.28
CA GLU A 146 -28.60 -48.17 19.60
C GLU A 146 -30.07 -48.62 19.52
N ALA A 147 -30.88 -47.95 18.69
CA ALA A 147 -32.29 -48.34 18.49
C ALA A 147 -32.41 -49.71 17.81
N ASP A 148 -31.55 -50.00 16.83
CA ASP A 148 -31.53 -51.29 16.16
C ASP A 148 -31.04 -52.41 17.08
N LEU A 149 -29.99 -52.18 17.89
CA LEU A 149 -29.56 -53.13 18.92
C LEU A 149 -30.69 -53.42 19.94
N ARG A 150 -31.45 -52.40 20.36
CA ARG A 150 -32.60 -52.60 21.26
C ARG A 150 -33.71 -53.44 20.64
N LYS A 151 -33.99 -53.28 19.34
CA LYS A 151 -34.97 -54.13 18.62
C LYS A 151 -34.48 -55.56 18.53
N GLU A 152 -33.21 -55.77 18.21
CA GLU A 152 -32.59 -57.10 18.12
C GLU A 152 -32.67 -57.83 19.47
N TYR A 153 -32.32 -57.13 20.56
CA TYR A 153 -32.40 -57.67 21.91
C TYR A 153 -33.83 -58.04 22.31
N LYS A 154 -34.82 -57.19 21.99
CA LYS A 154 -36.24 -57.51 22.18
C LYS A 154 -36.69 -58.73 21.37
N ARG A 155 -36.28 -58.84 20.10
CA ARG A 155 -36.59 -60.01 19.27
C ARG A 155 -36.05 -61.30 19.89
N HIS A 156 -34.83 -61.27 20.42
CA HIS A 156 -34.21 -62.43 21.05
C HIS A 156 -34.90 -62.85 22.36
N ILE A 157 -35.41 -61.89 23.15
CA ILE A 157 -36.19 -62.18 24.37
C ILE A 157 -37.56 -62.77 24.04
N ILE A 158 -38.23 -62.33 22.97
CA ILE A 158 -39.56 -62.83 22.60
C ILE A 158 -39.51 -64.25 22.01
N ILE A 159 -38.35 -64.68 21.50
CA ILE A 159 -38.14 -66.00 20.87
C ILE A 159 -37.74 -67.09 21.89
N ASN A 160 -37.34 -66.73 23.11
CA ASN A 160 -37.08 -67.68 24.21
C ASN A 160 -38.23 -67.67 25.22
#